data_AF-A0AAD2ACB1-F1
#
_entry.id   AF-A0AAD2ACB1-F1
#
_cell.length_a   1.000
_cell.length_b   1.000
_cell.length_c   1.000
_cell.angle_alpha   90.00
_cell.angle_beta   90.00
_cell.angle_gamma   90.00
#
_symmetry.space_group_name_H-M   'P 1'
#
loop_
_entity.id
_entity.type
_entity.pdbx_description
1 polymer ?
#
loop_
_entity_poly.entity_id
_entity_poly.type
_entity_poly.pdbx_seq_one_letter_code
_entity_poly.pdbx_strand_id
1 'polypeptide(L)'
;MATLLKCYKPLIPLIHRQTFKVKLLSSRTNFRFCTLSSINCSNNSLPLTSNRERIITINDDDDGNDIPMKKKDLWLYNTMSRLKELFKPKVAAKVGMYMYGVTTYDLSHIGHARVYVSFDVMYRYLEYVGYEVNYVRNFTDVDDKIIARANELGEDPINLSRRYCEEFHCDMAYLHCLPPSMEPRVSDHIPEIIEMIKQILDNGCKAVLRATRAM
;
A
#
# COMPACT_ATOMS: atom_id res chain seq x y z
N MET A 1 9.82 -49.05 1.02
CA MET A 1 9.07 -48.96 -0.25
C MET A 1 8.46 -47.56 -0.31
N ALA A 2 9.21 -46.49 -0.58
CA ALA A 2 9.76 -46.05 -1.87
C ALA A 2 8.69 -45.93 -2.96
N THR A 3 8.29 -44.69 -3.29
CA THR A 3 7.87 -44.12 -4.60
C THR A 3 6.80 -43.04 -4.40
N LEU A 4 6.75 -41.92 -5.13
CA LEU A 4 7.71 -41.17 -5.93
C LEU A 4 6.95 -39.90 -6.35
N LEU A 5 7.60 -38.74 -6.24
CA LEU A 5 7.10 -37.45 -6.73
C LEU A 5 6.68 -37.56 -8.21
N LYS A 6 5.46 -37.10 -8.54
CA LYS A 6 5.11 -36.77 -9.93
C LYS A 6 5.59 -35.35 -10.23
N CYS A 7 6.68 -35.30 -10.99
CA CYS A 7 7.30 -34.10 -11.53
C CYS A 7 6.37 -33.33 -12.48
N TYR A 8 6.31 -32.02 -12.29
CA TYR A 8 5.83 -31.06 -13.28
C TYR A 8 6.98 -30.73 -14.24
N LYS A 9 6.79 -30.91 -15.55
CA LYS A 9 7.78 -30.58 -16.60
C LYS A 9 7.52 -29.17 -17.14
N PRO A 10 8.49 -28.24 -17.13
CA PRO A 10 8.39 -27.00 -17.91
C PRO A 10 8.80 -27.26 -19.37
N LEU A 11 7.97 -26.79 -20.30
CA LEU A 11 8.17 -26.80 -21.74
C LEU A 11 8.87 -25.53 -22.19
N ILE A 12 10.21 -25.52 -22.28
CA ILE A 12 10.98 -24.60 -23.17
C ILE A 12 12.27 -25.33 -23.62
N PRO A 13 12.58 -25.41 -24.93
CA PRO A 13 13.82 -26.01 -25.40
C PRO A 13 15.02 -25.05 -25.30
N LEU A 14 16.13 -25.59 -24.79
CA LEU A 14 17.47 -24.99 -24.78
C LEU A 14 17.99 -24.78 -26.22
N ILE A 15 18.29 -23.54 -26.59
CA ILE A 15 19.17 -23.24 -27.74
C ILE A 15 20.26 -22.25 -27.31
N HIS A 16 21.49 -22.77 -27.44
CA HIS A 16 22.79 -22.13 -27.66
C HIS A 16 23.47 -21.30 -26.55
N ARG A 17 24.63 -21.81 -26.17
CA ARG A 17 25.58 -21.36 -25.15
C ARG A 17 26.62 -20.46 -25.84
N GLN A 18 26.51 -19.14 -25.69
CA GLN A 18 27.64 -18.24 -25.93
C GLN A 18 28.32 -17.91 -24.60
N THR A 19 29.59 -18.27 -24.51
CA THR A 19 30.46 -18.02 -23.37
C THR A 19 30.95 -16.57 -23.42
N PHE A 20 30.33 -15.68 -22.64
CA PHE A 20 30.87 -14.35 -22.39
C PHE A 20 31.92 -14.42 -21.27
N LYS A 21 33.19 -14.23 -21.63
CA LYS A 21 34.27 -13.98 -20.66
C LYS A 21 34.08 -12.60 -20.05
N VAL A 22 33.66 -12.52 -18.79
CA VAL A 22 33.73 -11.28 -18.01
C VAL A 22 35.17 -11.10 -17.54
N LYS A 23 35.79 -10.01 -17.97
CA LYS A 23 37.14 -9.58 -17.59
C LYS A 23 37.05 -9.00 -16.17
N LEU A 24 37.71 -9.65 -15.20
CA LEU A 24 37.79 -9.17 -13.82
C LEU A 24 38.61 -7.87 -13.80
N LEU A 25 37.97 -6.72 -13.61
CA LEU A 25 38.66 -5.52 -13.16
C LEU A 25 38.54 -5.45 -11.64
N SER A 26 39.68 -5.61 -10.99
CA SER A 26 39.88 -5.32 -9.58
C SER A 26 39.71 -3.83 -9.34
N SER A 27 38.66 -3.44 -8.62
CA SER A 27 38.64 -2.19 -7.86
C SER A 27 38.05 -2.48 -6.48
N ARG A 28 38.89 -2.33 -5.46
CA ARG A 28 38.51 -2.45 -4.05
C ARG A 28 37.41 -1.44 -3.72
N THR A 29 36.26 -1.92 -3.25
CA THR A 29 35.32 -1.11 -2.47
C THR A 29 34.93 -1.88 -1.23
N ASN A 30 35.27 -1.33 -0.07
CA ASN A 30 34.98 -1.87 1.26
C ASN A 30 33.46 -1.96 1.47
N PHE A 31 32.94 -3.18 1.65
CA PHE A 31 31.63 -3.37 2.26
C PHE A 31 31.74 -3.03 3.76
N ARG A 32 31.09 -1.94 4.19
CA ARG A 32 30.77 -1.71 5.60
C ARG A 32 29.32 -2.10 5.86
N PHE A 33 29.12 -3.13 6.67
CA PHE A 33 27.87 -3.29 7.42
C PHE A 33 27.72 -2.09 8.35
N CYS A 34 26.68 -1.27 8.17
CA CYS A 34 26.27 -0.31 9.19
C CYS A 34 25.33 -1.01 10.15
N THR A 35 25.83 -1.26 11.37
CA THR A 35 25.00 -1.45 12.56
C THR A 35 24.28 -0.13 12.84
N LEU A 36 22.96 -0.09 12.69
CA LEU A 36 22.15 1.06 13.07
C LEU A 36 21.87 1.03 14.57
N SER A 37 22.81 1.54 15.36
CA SER A 37 22.49 2.14 16.66
C SER A 37 22.26 3.63 16.43
N SER A 38 21.06 4.10 16.78
CA SER A 38 20.72 5.52 17.01
C SER A 38 20.47 6.38 15.76
N ILE A 39 19.25 6.30 15.21
CA ILE A 39 18.63 7.46 14.54
C ILE A 39 17.73 8.14 15.57
N ASN A 40 18.21 9.25 16.12
CA ASN A 40 17.44 10.16 16.96
C ASN A 40 16.53 11.01 16.07
N CYS A 41 15.23 10.79 16.13
CA CYS A 41 14.25 11.74 15.62
C CYS A 41 14.14 12.92 16.60
N SER A 42 14.76 14.05 16.25
CA SER A 42 14.53 15.32 16.95
C SER A 42 13.90 16.31 15.98
N ASN A 43 12.72 16.77 16.37
CA ASN A 43 11.97 17.86 15.76
C ASN A 43 12.82 19.13 15.75
N ASN A 44 12.98 19.73 14.57
CA ASN A 44 13.22 21.16 14.46
C ASN A 44 12.42 21.70 13.27
N SER A 45 11.32 22.36 13.60
CA SER A 45 10.52 23.19 12.73
C SER A 45 11.24 24.51 12.46
N LEU A 46 11.42 24.86 11.19
CA LEU A 46 11.65 26.24 10.75
C LEU A 46 10.89 26.48 9.43
N PRO A 47 10.27 27.66 9.24
CA PRO A 47 9.25 27.88 8.23
C PRO A 47 9.83 28.27 6.87
N LEU A 48 9.39 27.60 5.80
CA LEU A 48 9.66 28.04 4.43
C LEU A 48 8.54 28.99 3.97
N THR A 49 8.61 30.25 4.42
CA THR A 49 8.03 31.36 3.68
C THR A 49 9.03 31.78 2.61
N SER A 50 8.76 31.44 1.36
CA SER A 50 9.42 32.05 0.21
C SER A 50 8.38 32.20 -0.89
N ASN A 51 7.78 33.39 -0.94
CA ASN A 51 7.13 33.92 -2.14
C ASN A 51 8.05 33.66 -3.34
N ARG A 52 7.65 32.74 -4.23
CA ARG A 52 8.17 32.72 -5.59
C ARG A 52 7.14 33.44 -6.45
N GLU A 53 7.38 34.73 -6.61
CA GLU A 53 6.74 35.56 -7.61
C GLU A 53 6.91 34.91 -8.99
N ARG A 54 5.79 34.81 -9.70
CA ARG A 54 5.74 34.45 -11.11
C ARG A 54 6.43 35.55 -11.91
N ILE A 55 7.55 35.24 -12.54
CA ILE A 55 8.05 36.00 -13.68
C ILE A 55 7.68 35.19 -14.93
N ILE A 56 6.55 35.56 -15.53
CA ILE A 56 6.19 35.18 -16.89
C ILE A 56 6.65 36.35 -17.76
N THR A 57 7.82 36.23 -18.40
CA THR A 57 8.14 37.05 -19.56
C THR A 57 7.42 36.43 -20.75
N ILE A 58 6.29 37.04 -21.10
CA ILE A 58 5.54 36.81 -22.33
C ILE A 58 6.33 37.51 -23.44
N ASN A 59 6.91 36.74 -24.35
CA ASN A 59 7.21 37.25 -25.68
C ASN A 59 5.99 36.92 -26.53
N ASP A 60 5.28 37.98 -26.91
CA ASP A 60 4.12 37.95 -27.79
C ASP A 60 4.52 37.47 -29.20
N ASP A 61 3.55 36.87 -29.87
CA ASP A 61 3.54 36.37 -31.26
C ASP A 61 3.72 34.84 -31.44
N ASP A 62 2.78 34.05 -30.91
CA ASP A 62 2.36 32.79 -31.55
C ASP A 62 0.88 32.48 -31.21
N ASP A 63 0.16 31.96 -32.18
CA ASP A 63 -1.29 31.93 -32.29
C ASP A 63 -1.98 31.24 -31.08
N GLY A 64 -2.91 31.95 -30.44
CA GLY A 64 -3.53 31.62 -29.16
C GLY A 64 -4.41 30.38 -29.17
N ASN A 65 -3.80 29.21 -29.17
CA ASN A 65 -4.42 27.96 -28.76
C ASN A 65 -3.71 27.46 -27.50
N ASP A 66 -4.27 27.78 -26.33
CA ASP A 66 -4.09 26.97 -25.13
C ASP A 66 -4.40 25.53 -25.53
N ILE A 67 -3.37 24.70 -25.77
CA ILE A 67 -3.58 23.28 -26.03
C ILE A 67 -4.16 22.73 -24.73
N PRO A 68 -5.48 22.43 -24.65
CA PRO A 68 -6.04 21.91 -23.43
C PRO A 68 -5.33 20.57 -23.24
N MET A 69 -4.67 20.35 -22.10
CA MET A 69 -4.11 19.04 -21.79
C MET A 69 -5.24 18.03 -22.01
N LYS A 70 -5.14 17.28 -23.10
CA LYS A 70 -6.21 16.46 -23.62
C LYS A 70 -6.56 15.47 -22.52
N LYS A 71 -7.72 15.68 -21.88
CA LYS A 71 -8.25 14.81 -20.83
C LYS A 71 -8.27 13.39 -21.37
N LYS A 72 -7.28 12.58 -20.99
CA LYS A 72 -7.23 11.19 -21.41
C LYS A 72 -8.30 10.45 -20.62
N ASP A 73 -9.19 9.78 -21.33
CA ASP A 73 -10.17 8.91 -20.71
C ASP A 73 -9.46 7.83 -19.90
N LEU A 74 -9.74 7.79 -18.60
CA LEU A 74 -9.23 6.76 -17.70
C LEU A 74 -10.21 5.59 -17.69
N TRP A 75 -9.74 4.42 -18.12
CA TRP A 75 -10.53 3.19 -18.11
C TRP A 75 -9.99 2.25 -17.03
N LEU A 76 -10.84 1.82 -16.11
CA LEU A 76 -10.50 0.89 -15.04
C LEU A 76 -11.27 -0.41 -15.19
N TYR A 77 -10.66 -1.52 -14.81
CA TYR A 77 -11.37 -2.80 -14.73
C TYR A 77 -12.20 -2.85 -13.46
N ASN A 78 -13.52 -2.99 -13.61
CA ASN A 78 -14.44 -3.09 -12.48
C ASN A 78 -14.73 -4.57 -12.18
N THR A 79 -14.30 -5.04 -11.02
CA THR A 79 -14.51 -6.44 -10.57
C THR A 79 -16.00 -6.81 -10.47
N MET A 80 -16.88 -5.85 -10.13
CA MET A 80 -18.32 -6.09 -9.98
C MET A 80 -18.99 -6.40 -11.32
N SER A 81 -18.68 -5.63 -12.36
CA SER A 81 -19.23 -5.85 -13.72
C SER A 81 -18.37 -6.76 -14.59
N ARG A 82 -17.11 -6.99 -14.20
CA ARG A 82 -16.08 -7.74 -14.94
C ARG A 82 -15.69 -7.10 -16.27
N LEU A 83 -15.91 -5.80 -16.43
CA LEU A 83 -15.64 -5.05 -17.66
C LEU A 83 -14.66 -3.90 -17.40
N LYS A 84 -14.02 -3.42 -18.48
CA LYS A 84 -13.32 -2.14 -18.46
C LYS A 84 -14.36 -1.03 -18.63
N GLU A 85 -14.40 -0.13 -17.67
CA GLU A 85 -15.38 0.96 -17.62
C GLU A 85 -14.67 2.30 -17.57
N LEU A 86 -15.30 3.32 -18.15
CA LEU A 86 -14.83 4.69 -18.03
C LEU A 86 -14.93 5.12 -16.57
N PHE A 87 -13.80 5.48 -15.97
CA PHE A 87 -13.74 5.96 -14.60
C PHE A 87 -14.43 7.32 -14.49
N LYS A 88 -15.44 7.38 -13.63
CA LYS A 88 -16.18 8.60 -13.30
C LYS A 88 -16.15 8.80 -11.79
N PRO A 89 -15.48 9.83 -11.27
CA PRO A 89 -15.43 10.06 -9.84
C PRO A 89 -16.82 10.45 -9.30
N LYS A 90 -17.08 10.14 -8.03
CA LYS A 90 -18.33 10.51 -7.34
C LYS A 90 -18.48 12.03 -7.22
N VAL A 91 -17.37 12.73 -6.99
CA VAL A 91 -17.27 14.19 -6.93
C VAL A 91 -16.29 14.62 -8.00
N ALA A 92 -16.64 15.63 -8.81
CA ALA A 92 -15.77 16.09 -9.89
C ALA A 92 -14.36 16.44 -9.36
N ALA A 93 -13.32 16.01 -10.09
CA ALA A 93 -11.90 16.19 -9.75
C ALA A 93 -11.43 15.57 -8.42
N LYS A 94 -12.27 14.87 -7.66
CA LYS A 94 -11.89 14.24 -6.38
C LYS A 94 -12.07 12.72 -6.42
N VAL A 95 -11.10 11.98 -5.91
CA VAL A 95 -11.14 10.52 -5.84
C VAL A 95 -10.96 10.06 -4.40
N GLY A 96 -11.90 9.27 -3.89
CA GLY A 96 -11.70 8.48 -2.67
C GLY A 96 -11.15 7.11 -3.04
N MET A 97 -9.96 6.77 -2.56
CA MET A 97 -9.34 5.48 -2.80
C MET A 97 -9.12 4.77 -1.46
N TYR A 98 -9.87 3.69 -1.20
CA TYR A 98 -9.68 2.84 -0.03
C TYR A 98 -8.96 1.56 -0.44
N MET A 99 -7.94 1.18 0.33
CA MET A 99 -7.21 -0.08 0.14
C MET A 99 -7.11 -0.85 1.45
N TYR A 100 -7.35 -2.16 1.40
CA TYR A 100 -7.09 -3.02 2.55
C TYR A 100 -5.59 -3.03 2.88
N GLY A 101 -5.26 -2.73 4.13
CA GLY A 101 -3.90 -2.93 4.63
C GLY A 101 -3.68 -4.34 5.15
N VAL A 102 -2.58 -4.50 5.90
CA VAL A 102 -2.13 -5.79 6.40
C VAL A 102 -2.72 -6.12 7.76
N THR A 103 -2.88 -7.41 8.04
CA THR A 103 -2.99 -7.91 9.42
C THR A 103 -1.59 -7.99 10.01
N THR A 104 -1.33 -7.23 11.07
CA THR A 104 0.03 -7.00 11.59
C THR A 104 0.43 -8.03 12.63
N TYR A 105 0.60 -9.27 12.19
CA TYR A 105 1.09 -10.36 13.05
C TYR A 105 2.49 -10.85 12.65
N ASP A 106 2.99 -10.46 11.48
CA ASP A 106 4.31 -10.85 10.95
C ASP A 106 4.85 -9.83 9.93
N LEU A 107 6.09 -10.05 9.46
CA LEU A 107 6.77 -9.23 8.46
C LEU A 107 6.08 -9.27 7.08
N SER A 108 6.29 -8.21 6.29
CA SER A 108 5.76 -8.16 4.93
C SER A 108 6.47 -9.17 4.01
N HIS A 109 5.69 -9.83 3.15
CA HIS A 109 6.23 -10.68 2.09
C HIS A 109 6.02 -10.06 0.70
N ILE A 110 6.64 -10.64 -0.35
CA ILE A 110 6.56 -10.12 -1.73
C ILE A 110 5.14 -9.95 -2.27
N GLY A 111 4.18 -10.74 -1.78
CA GLY A 111 2.75 -10.56 -2.10
C GLY A 111 2.21 -9.19 -1.67
N HIS A 112 2.61 -8.70 -0.49
CA HIS A 112 2.26 -7.36 -0.01
C HIS A 112 2.91 -6.30 -0.89
N ALA A 113 4.22 -6.42 -1.14
CA ALA A 113 4.95 -5.50 -2.00
C ALA A 113 4.29 -5.35 -3.39
N ARG A 114 3.92 -6.47 -4.03
CA ARG A 114 3.23 -6.45 -5.33
C ARG A 114 1.96 -5.61 -5.28
N VAL A 115 1.14 -5.80 -4.26
CA VAL A 115 -0.14 -5.11 -4.12
C VAL A 115 0.10 -3.62 -3.86
N TYR A 116 0.88 -3.27 -2.84
CA TYR A 116 1.06 -1.86 -2.46
C TYR A 116 1.80 -1.04 -3.52
N VAL A 117 2.79 -1.61 -4.21
CA VAL A 117 3.44 -0.94 -5.35
C VAL A 117 2.46 -0.73 -6.51
N SER A 118 1.59 -1.70 -6.80
CA SER A 118 0.60 -1.55 -7.87
C SER A 118 -0.39 -0.42 -7.60
N PHE A 119 -0.84 -0.30 -6.34
CA PHE A 119 -1.75 0.78 -5.94
C PHE A 119 -1.05 2.12 -5.72
N ASP A 120 0.25 2.13 -5.39
CA ASP A 120 1.06 3.36 -5.41
C ASP A 120 1.17 3.93 -6.82
N VAL A 121 1.40 3.09 -7.84
CA VAL A 121 1.37 3.51 -9.25
C VAL A 121 0.00 4.08 -9.62
N MET A 122 -1.09 3.46 -9.17
CA MET A 122 -2.45 3.98 -9.39
C MET A 122 -2.64 5.35 -8.73
N TYR A 123 -2.24 5.50 -7.46
CA TYR A 123 -2.32 6.75 -6.71
C TYR A 123 -1.57 7.88 -7.42
N ARG A 124 -0.30 7.64 -7.76
CA ARG A 124 0.55 8.59 -8.49
C ARG A 124 -0.03 8.94 -9.85
N TYR A 125 -0.59 7.97 -10.55
CA TYR A 125 -1.19 8.21 -11.86
C TYR A 125 -2.46 9.06 -11.76
N LEU A 126 -3.31 8.84 -10.76
CA LEU A 126 -4.51 9.65 -10.52
C LEU A 126 -4.14 11.11 -10.20
N GLU A 127 -3.15 11.32 -9.33
CA GLU A 127 -2.61 12.65 -9.04
C GLU A 127 -2.01 13.31 -10.30
N TYR A 128 -1.22 12.56 -11.08
CA TYR A 128 -0.62 13.04 -12.32
C TYR A 128 -1.64 13.51 -13.36
N VAL A 129 -2.79 12.83 -13.48
CA VAL A 129 -3.87 13.26 -14.40
C VAL A 129 -4.76 14.37 -13.83
N GLY A 130 -4.44 14.90 -12.64
CA GLY A 130 -5.08 16.08 -12.06
C GLY A 130 -6.24 15.80 -11.11
N TYR A 131 -6.35 14.57 -10.56
CA TYR A 131 -7.29 14.31 -9.47
C TYR A 131 -6.68 14.68 -8.11
N GLU A 132 -7.50 15.22 -7.22
CA GLU A 132 -7.21 15.26 -5.79
C GLU A 132 -7.64 13.91 -5.18
N VAL A 133 -6.68 13.11 -4.74
CA VAL A 133 -6.94 11.75 -4.24
C VAL A 133 -6.84 11.70 -2.71
N ASN A 134 -7.91 11.29 -2.06
CA ASN A 134 -7.91 10.90 -0.66
C ASN A 134 -7.65 9.40 -0.56
N TYR A 135 -6.39 9.02 -0.28
CA TYR A 135 -5.97 7.62 -0.16
C TYR A 135 -6.04 7.16 1.30
N VAL A 136 -6.88 6.16 1.58
CA VAL A 136 -7.03 5.54 2.91
C VAL A 136 -6.57 4.09 2.87
N ARG A 137 -5.75 3.67 3.85
CA ARG A 137 -5.34 2.26 4.04
C ARG A 137 -5.49 1.89 5.50
N ASN A 138 -6.21 0.84 5.87
CA ASN A 138 -6.33 0.48 7.29
C ASN A 138 -5.14 -0.37 7.78
N PHE A 139 -4.95 -0.50 9.09
CA PHE A 139 -4.27 -1.65 9.68
C PHE A 139 -5.28 -2.52 10.40
N THR A 140 -5.20 -3.83 10.19
CA THR A 140 -5.95 -4.79 11.00
C THR A 140 -5.06 -5.22 12.16
N ASP A 141 -5.15 -4.48 13.27
CA ASP A 141 -4.35 -4.68 14.48
C ASP A 141 -5.08 -5.45 15.59
N VAL A 142 -6.29 -5.92 15.31
CA VAL A 142 -7.07 -6.83 16.16
C VAL A 142 -7.57 -7.97 15.28
N ASP A 143 -7.01 -9.17 15.47
CA ASP A 143 -7.32 -10.37 14.68
C ASP A 143 -6.90 -11.64 15.44
N ASP A 144 -7.57 -12.77 15.19
CA ASP A 144 -7.24 -14.06 15.80
C ASP A 144 -5.78 -14.48 15.55
N LYS A 145 -5.22 -14.15 14.38
CA LYS A 145 -3.81 -14.45 14.06
C LYS A 145 -2.83 -13.66 14.92
N ILE A 146 -3.18 -12.42 15.27
CA ILE A 146 -2.36 -11.58 16.16
C ILE A 146 -2.40 -12.18 17.57
N ILE A 147 -3.58 -12.57 18.06
CA ILE A 147 -3.74 -13.21 19.38
C ILE A 147 -2.95 -14.51 19.46
N ALA A 148 -3.08 -15.38 18.44
CA ALA A 148 -2.35 -16.63 18.38
C ALA A 148 -0.83 -16.40 18.41
N ARG A 149 -0.33 -15.48 17.58
CA ARG A 149 1.09 -15.18 17.49
C ARG A 149 1.66 -14.53 18.76
N ALA A 150 0.89 -13.65 19.39
CA ALA A 150 1.24 -13.02 20.65
C ALA A 150 1.37 -14.05 21.79
N ASN A 151 0.44 -15.02 21.85
CA ASN A 151 0.51 -16.13 22.80
C ASN A 151 1.75 -17.03 22.58
N GLU A 152 2.10 -17.32 21.32
CA GLU A 152 3.32 -18.08 20.99
C GLU A 152 4.60 -17.39 21.48
N LEU A 153 4.63 -16.06 21.42
CA LEU A 153 5.80 -15.25 21.78
C LEU A 153 5.79 -14.76 23.23
N GLY A 154 4.68 -14.93 23.95
CA GLY A 154 4.51 -14.39 25.30
C GLY A 154 4.50 -12.85 25.34
N GLU A 155 4.01 -12.20 24.28
CA GLU A 155 3.94 -10.73 24.14
C GLU A 155 2.48 -10.25 24.22
N ASP A 156 2.26 -8.98 24.55
CA ASP A 156 0.96 -8.34 24.40
C ASP A 156 0.57 -8.21 22.90
N PRO A 157 -0.66 -8.59 22.48
CA PRO A 157 -1.09 -8.53 21.08
C PRO A 157 -1.00 -7.14 20.44
N ILE A 158 -1.29 -6.08 21.19
CA ILE A 158 -1.28 -4.71 20.67
C ILE A 158 0.16 -4.24 20.47
N ASN A 159 1.07 -4.60 21.37
CA ASN A 159 2.50 -4.33 21.23
C ASN A 159 3.11 -5.07 20.03
N LEU A 160 2.79 -6.36 19.89
CA LEU A 160 3.21 -7.17 18.75
C LEU A 160 2.74 -6.53 17.45
N SER A 161 1.47 -6.16 17.40
CA SER A 161 0.87 -5.53 16.24
C SER A 161 1.51 -4.19 15.89
N ARG A 162 1.75 -3.32 16.89
CA ARG A 162 2.43 -2.04 16.70
C ARG A 162 3.81 -2.21 16.08
N ARG A 163 4.60 -3.18 16.57
CA ARG A 163 5.92 -3.50 16.03
C ARG A 163 5.83 -3.86 14.54
N TYR A 164 4.89 -4.72 14.16
CA TYR A 164 4.73 -5.08 12.74
C TYR A 164 4.13 -3.97 11.87
N CYS A 165 3.35 -3.03 12.43
CA CYS A 165 2.99 -1.80 11.71
C CYS A 165 4.24 -0.97 11.37
N GLU A 166 5.15 -0.81 12.33
CA GLU A 166 6.40 -0.06 12.14
C GLU A 166 7.31 -0.73 11.10
N GLU A 167 7.47 -2.05 11.17
CA GLU A 167 8.21 -2.82 10.16
C GLU A 167 7.58 -2.67 8.76
N PHE A 168 6.24 -2.73 8.66
CA PHE A 168 5.55 -2.51 7.40
C PHE A 168 5.79 -1.10 6.84
N HIS A 169 5.82 -0.07 7.70
CA HIS A 169 6.15 1.29 7.28
C HIS A 169 7.58 1.40 6.74
N CYS A 170 8.54 0.75 7.41
CA CYS A 170 9.92 0.64 6.91
C CYS A 170 9.98 -0.01 5.53
N ASP A 171 9.27 -1.12 5.32
CA ASP A 171 9.20 -1.80 4.03
C ASP A 171 8.60 -0.90 2.94
N MET A 172 7.50 -0.21 3.23
CA MET A 172 6.85 0.68 2.27
C MET A 172 7.73 1.88 1.90
N ALA A 173 8.47 2.43 2.88
CA ALA A 173 9.43 3.49 2.63
C ALA A 173 10.59 3.01 1.76
N TYR A 174 11.11 1.79 1.99
CA TYR A 174 12.15 1.18 1.18
C TYR A 174 11.70 0.92 -0.26
N LEU A 175 10.42 0.60 -0.46
CA LEU A 175 9.79 0.43 -1.77
C LEU A 175 9.39 1.75 -2.45
N HIS A 176 9.63 2.90 -1.81
CA HIS A 176 9.24 4.23 -2.28
C HIS A 176 7.72 4.41 -2.51
N CYS A 177 6.90 3.62 -1.81
CA CYS A 177 5.46 3.82 -1.78
C CYS A 177 5.15 5.12 -1.04
N LEU A 178 4.24 5.94 -1.58
CA LEU A 178 3.74 7.12 -0.89
C LEU A 178 2.89 6.70 0.32
N PRO A 179 2.95 7.45 1.44
CA PRO A 179 2.05 7.21 2.56
C PRO A 179 0.61 7.52 2.16
N PRO A 180 -0.37 6.79 2.71
CA PRO A 180 -1.78 7.15 2.56
C PRO A 180 -2.07 8.48 3.27
N SER A 181 -3.14 9.14 2.84
CA SER A 181 -3.69 10.33 3.50
C SER A 181 -4.17 10.01 4.92
N MET A 182 -4.73 8.81 5.13
CA MET A 182 -5.17 8.32 6.43
C MET A 182 -4.85 6.83 6.60
N GLU A 183 -4.40 6.44 7.78
CA GLU A 183 -4.05 5.05 8.10
C GLU A 183 -4.75 4.53 9.38
N PRO A 184 -6.09 4.36 9.37
CA PRO A 184 -6.85 3.99 10.57
C PRO A 184 -6.52 2.58 11.05
N ARG A 185 -6.46 2.41 12.37
CA ARG A 185 -6.33 1.10 13.03
C ARG A 185 -7.67 0.61 13.54
N VAL A 186 -7.87 -0.70 13.58
CA VAL A 186 -9.12 -1.29 14.10
C VAL A 186 -9.28 -0.99 15.59
N SER A 187 -8.20 -1.08 16.37
CA SER A 187 -8.23 -0.80 17.81
C SER A 187 -8.72 0.62 18.15
N ASP A 188 -8.43 1.60 17.29
CA ASP A 188 -8.83 2.99 17.46
C ASP A 188 -10.32 3.25 17.10
N HIS A 189 -10.97 2.34 16.37
CA HIS A 189 -12.33 2.54 15.81
C HIS A 189 -13.36 1.52 16.32
N ILE A 190 -13.08 0.84 17.44
CA ILE A 190 -14.01 -0.10 18.07
C ILE A 190 -15.37 0.55 18.40
N PRO A 191 -15.46 1.78 18.94
CA PRO A 191 -16.73 2.43 19.21
C PRO A 191 -17.60 2.61 17.96
N GLU A 192 -17.01 3.03 16.84
CA GLU A 192 -17.67 3.22 15.55
C GLU A 192 -18.16 1.90 14.97
N ILE A 193 -17.37 0.83 15.09
CA ILE A 193 -17.76 -0.51 14.67
C ILE A 193 -18.98 -0.98 15.47
N ILE A 194 -18.97 -0.80 16.79
CA ILE A 194 -20.10 -1.16 17.66
C ILE A 194 -21.35 -0.37 17.26
N GLU A 195 -21.21 0.93 16.99
CA GLU A 195 -22.33 1.78 16.60
C GLU A 195 -22.90 1.39 15.23
N MET A 196 -22.04 1.09 14.26
CA MET A 196 -22.47 0.57 12.95
C MET A 196 -23.22 -0.75 13.11
N ILE A 197 -22.76 -1.66 13.98
CA ILE A 197 -23.46 -2.91 14.27
C ILE A 197 -24.85 -2.60 14.84
N LYS A 198 -24.99 -1.68 15.81
CA LYS A 198 -26.30 -1.29 16.35
C LYS A 198 -27.24 -0.76 15.27
N GLN A 199 -26.75 0.05 14.34
CA GLN A 199 -27.58 0.57 13.24
C GLN A 199 -28.04 -0.54 12.29
N ILE A 200 -27.15 -1.47 11.91
CA ILE A 200 -27.50 -2.66 11.12
C ILE A 200 -28.56 -3.48 11.84
N LEU A 201 -28.40 -3.60 13.16
CA LEU A 201 -29.33 -4.29 14.01
C LEU A 201 -30.71 -3.60 13.99
N ASP A 202 -30.78 -2.29 14.16
CA ASP A 202 -32.06 -1.56 14.20
C ASP A 202 -32.80 -1.57 12.84
N ASN A 203 -32.06 -1.68 11.74
CA ASN A 203 -32.62 -1.79 10.39
C ASN A 203 -33.23 -3.18 10.05
N GLY A 204 -33.30 -4.10 11.02
CA GLY A 204 -33.99 -5.38 10.87
C GLY A 204 -33.21 -6.46 10.10
N CYS A 205 -31.96 -6.20 9.72
CA CYS A 205 -31.08 -7.17 9.06
C CYS A 205 -30.42 -8.09 10.11
N LYS A 206 -31.14 -9.08 10.67
CA LYS A 206 -30.57 -9.95 11.72
C LYS A 206 -30.84 -11.45 11.57
N ALA A 207 -29.80 -12.21 11.92
CA ALA A 207 -29.89 -13.40 12.76
C ALA A 207 -28.84 -13.25 13.89
N VAL A 208 -29.27 -13.16 15.16
CA VAL A 208 -28.36 -13.19 16.31
C VAL A 208 -28.29 -14.62 16.82
N LEU A 209 -27.16 -15.28 16.59
CA LEU A 209 -26.90 -16.59 17.14
C LEU A 209 -26.63 -16.43 18.64
N ARG A 210 -27.62 -16.74 19.48
CA ARG A 210 -27.39 -16.92 20.91
C ARG A 210 -26.55 -18.19 21.07
N ALA A 211 -25.28 -18.03 21.40
CA ALA A 211 -24.49 -19.14 21.92
C ALA A 211 -25.06 -19.51 23.30
N THR A 212 -25.93 -20.53 23.34
CA THR A 212 -26.22 -21.22 24.60
C THR A 212 -24.94 -21.92 25.03
N ARG A 213 -24.38 -21.45 26.14
CA ARG A 213 -23.21 -22.03 26.79
C ARG A 213 -23.49 -23.52 27.01
N ALA A 214 -22.84 -24.39 26.24
CA ALA A 214 -22.75 -25.80 26.60
C ALA A 214 -21.88 -25.85 27.85
N MET A 215 -22.51 -26.11 28.99
CA MET A 215 -21.83 -26.46 30.24
C MET A 215 -21.14 -27.81 30.09
#